data_AF-A0A534XCY8-F1
#
_entry.id   AF-A0A534XCY8-F1
#
_cell.length_a   1.000
_cell.length_b   1.000
_cell.length_c   1.000
_cell.angle_alpha   90.00
_cell.angle_beta   90.00
_cell.angle_gamma   90.00
#
_symmetry.space_group_name_H-M   'P 1'
#
loop_
_entity.id
_entity.type
_entity.pdbx_description
1 polymer ?
#
loop_
_entity_poly.entity_id
_entity_poly.type
_entity_poly.pdbx_seq_one_letter_code
_entity_poly.pdbx_strand_id
1 'polypeptide(L)'
;MHTRKSIVRSTFHALICTAVLSAVWAGSTPPAHALDCSVPLKAVGPIDPANGFPLYCQDSTRLALQPCLDAVCGGAGFVLPDPNLPLSFPRNFPVAVVYWRAISKMTVGTISVVYVSALEGSFANGVQALPGDQVVFSRIRIRIFGATPG
;
A
#
# COMPACT_ATOMS: atom_id res chain seq x y z
N MET A 1 -36.79 34.40 75.47
CA MET A 1 -37.80 33.34 75.67
C MET A 1 -37.80 32.46 74.43
N HIS A 2 -37.44 31.17 74.56
CA HIS A 2 -37.93 30.00 73.77
C HIS A 2 -38.01 30.12 72.22
N THR A 3 -37.44 29.26 71.34
CA THR A 3 -37.15 27.82 71.40
C THR A 3 -36.31 27.37 70.19
N ARG A 4 -35.73 26.17 70.31
CA ARG A 4 -34.85 25.35 69.46
C ARG A 4 -35.17 25.19 67.95
N LYS A 5 -34.06 25.17 67.18
CA LYS A 5 -33.53 24.18 66.19
C LYS A 5 -34.45 23.41 65.23
N SER A 6 -34.06 23.44 63.95
CA SER A 6 -34.07 22.32 62.98
C SER A 6 -33.01 22.63 61.91
N ILE A 7 -31.73 22.31 62.06
CA ILE A 7 -31.03 21.05 61.69
C ILE A 7 -31.58 20.37 60.42
N VAL A 8 -30.64 20.03 59.54
CA VAL A 8 -30.75 19.25 58.28
C VAL A 8 -31.13 20.03 57.02
N ARG A 9 -30.16 20.76 56.45
CA ARG A 9 -30.03 20.95 54.99
C ARG A 9 -28.70 21.60 54.61
N SER A 10 -27.58 20.99 55.00
CA SER A 10 -26.26 21.47 54.55
C SER A 10 -25.20 20.37 54.54
N THR A 11 -25.49 19.28 53.83
CA THR A 11 -24.54 18.19 53.60
C THR A 11 -24.62 17.71 52.16
N PHE A 12 -24.65 18.64 51.21
CA PHE A 12 -24.64 18.30 49.77
C PHE A 12 -23.64 19.12 48.93
N HIS A 13 -22.81 19.96 49.55
CA HIS A 13 -21.82 20.79 48.83
C HIS A 13 -20.36 20.37 49.07
N ALA A 14 -20.11 19.32 49.85
CA ALA A 14 -18.76 18.87 50.19
C ALA A 14 -18.33 17.57 49.48
N LEU A 15 -18.92 17.25 48.33
CA LEU A 15 -18.60 16.04 47.56
C LEU A 15 -18.28 16.30 46.08
N ILE A 16 -18.20 17.57 45.66
CA ILE A 16 -17.95 17.95 44.26
C ILE A 16 -16.46 18.25 43.98
N CYS A 17 -15.63 18.48 45.01
CA CYS A 17 -14.22 18.85 44.82
C CYS A 17 -13.21 17.70 44.86
N THR A 18 -13.61 16.44 45.09
CA THR A 18 -12.70 15.27 45.01
C THR A 18 -12.89 14.44 43.74
N ALA A 19 -13.65 14.94 42.77
CA ALA A 19 -13.84 14.27 41.47
C ALA A 19 -12.90 14.78 40.36
N VAL A 20 -12.03 15.76 40.64
CA VAL A 20 -11.22 16.46 39.61
C VAL A 20 -9.75 16.01 39.57
N LEU A 21 -9.29 15.13 40.47
CA LEU A 21 -7.86 14.74 40.53
C LEU A 21 -7.55 13.24 40.29
N SER A 22 -8.48 12.50 39.68
CA SER A 22 -8.28 11.07 39.33
C SER A 22 -8.69 10.75 37.89
N ALA A 23 -8.44 11.66 36.95
CA ALA A 23 -8.72 11.46 35.52
C ALA A 23 -7.45 11.45 34.67
N VAL A 24 -6.33 11.02 35.26
CA VAL A 24 -5.09 10.73 34.56
C VAL A 24 -4.89 9.22 34.63
N TRP A 25 -4.62 8.60 33.48
CA TRP A 25 -4.38 7.17 33.26
C TRP A 25 -5.60 6.25 32.97
N ALA A 26 -6.32 6.58 31.90
CA ALA A 26 -6.87 5.53 31.02
C ALA A 26 -6.85 5.99 29.55
N GLY A 27 -5.76 6.64 29.14
CA GLY A 27 -5.41 6.68 27.73
C GLY A 27 -4.96 5.29 27.34
N SER A 28 -5.89 4.42 26.96
CA SER A 28 -5.56 3.21 26.21
C SER A 28 -4.91 3.66 24.91
N THR A 29 -3.59 3.86 24.93
CA THR A 29 -2.81 3.76 23.70
C THR A 29 -3.15 2.37 23.16
N PRO A 30 -3.78 2.26 21.98
CA PRO A 30 -3.89 0.97 21.36
C PRO A 30 -2.46 0.42 21.32
N PRO A 31 -2.21 -0.83 21.75
CA PRO A 31 -0.94 -1.45 21.46
C PRO A 31 -0.66 -1.22 19.98
N ALA A 32 0.49 -0.64 19.66
CA ALA A 32 0.97 -0.54 18.29
C ALA A 32 1.24 -1.98 17.83
N HIS A 33 0.18 -2.70 17.47
CA HIS A 33 0.30 -3.92 16.70
C HIS A 33 1.02 -3.50 15.43
N ALA A 34 2.18 -4.10 15.16
CA ALA A 34 2.70 -4.11 13.82
C ALA A 34 1.56 -4.69 12.97
N LEU A 35 0.86 -3.84 12.23
CA LEU A 35 -0.08 -4.31 11.25
C LEU A 35 0.77 -5.16 10.30
N ASP A 36 0.50 -6.46 10.24
CA ASP A 36 1.14 -7.32 9.25
C ASP A 36 0.58 -6.89 7.90
N CYS A 37 1.16 -5.83 7.34
CA CYS A 37 0.85 -5.31 6.02
C CYS A 37 1.43 -6.23 4.93
N SER A 38 2.01 -7.39 5.30
CA SER A 38 2.43 -8.36 4.30
C SER A 38 1.19 -9.02 3.73
N VAL A 39 0.87 -8.66 2.49
CA VAL A 39 -0.07 -9.41 1.66
C VAL A 39 0.79 -10.29 0.74
N PRO A 40 1.20 -11.50 1.16
CA PRO A 40 2.07 -12.33 0.36
C PRO A 40 1.34 -12.86 -0.87
N LEU A 41 2.13 -13.19 -1.90
CA LEU A 41 1.64 -13.96 -3.04
C LEU A 41 1.20 -15.34 -2.54
N LYS A 42 -0.04 -15.72 -2.87
CA LYS A 42 -0.65 -16.99 -2.46
C LYS A 42 -0.68 -18.01 -3.59
N ALA A 43 -0.94 -17.57 -4.81
CA ALA A 43 -0.99 -18.45 -5.98
C ALA A 43 -0.60 -17.72 -7.26
N VAL A 44 -0.13 -18.49 -8.24
CA VAL A 44 0.15 -18.05 -9.60
C VAL A 44 -0.72 -18.88 -10.54
N GLY A 45 -1.42 -18.22 -11.45
CA GLY A 45 -2.29 -18.88 -12.41
C GLY A 45 -1.52 -19.65 -13.49
N PRO A 46 -2.24 -20.38 -14.36
CA PRO A 46 -1.63 -21.02 -15.52
C PRO A 46 -0.89 -20.02 -16.41
N ILE A 47 0.11 -20.49 -17.14
CA ILE A 47 0.83 -19.68 -18.12
C ILE A 47 -0.06 -19.43 -19.34
N ASP A 48 -0.17 -18.17 -19.75
CA ASP A 48 -0.84 -17.77 -20.97
C ASP A 48 0.01 -18.15 -22.20
N PRO A 49 -0.46 -19.01 -23.10
CA PRO A 49 0.30 -19.38 -24.29
C PRO A 49 0.53 -18.19 -25.23
N ALA A 50 -0.24 -17.10 -25.13
CA ALA A 50 -0.10 -15.93 -25.99
C ALA A 50 1.14 -15.08 -25.67
N ASN A 51 1.64 -15.09 -24.43
CA ASN A 51 2.75 -14.21 -24.00
C ASN A 51 3.75 -14.87 -23.03
N GLY A 52 3.44 -16.03 -22.48
CA GLY A 52 4.29 -16.76 -21.55
C GLY A 52 4.29 -16.23 -20.12
N PHE A 53 3.43 -15.27 -19.77
CA PHE A 53 3.22 -14.82 -18.40
C PHE A 53 2.05 -15.57 -17.73
N PRO A 54 2.03 -15.69 -16.40
CA PRO A 54 0.87 -16.18 -15.68
C PRO A 54 -0.38 -15.35 -15.97
N LEU A 55 -1.52 -16.04 -16.20
CA LEU A 55 -2.83 -15.39 -16.39
C LEU A 55 -3.22 -14.51 -15.20
N TYR A 56 -2.81 -14.89 -13.99
CA TYR A 56 -3.00 -14.08 -12.80
C TYR A 56 -1.92 -14.32 -11.74
N CYS A 57 -1.74 -13.32 -10.89
CA CYS A 57 -1.09 -13.47 -9.59
C CYS A 57 -2.13 -13.18 -8.51
N GLN A 58 -2.28 -14.11 -7.57
CA GLN A 58 -3.27 -14.02 -6.50
C GLN A 58 -2.59 -13.84 -5.15
N ASP A 59 -3.08 -12.86 -4.40
CA ASP A 59 -2.58 -12.55 -3.07
C ASP A 59 -3.27 -13.37 -1.96
N SER A 60 -2.83 -13.20 -0.71
CA SER A 60 -3.40 -13.91 0.44
C SER A 60 -4.84 -13.52 0.78
N THR A 61 -5.31 -12.36 0.31
CA THR A 61 -6.71 -11.92 0.43
C THR A 61 -7.64 -12.54 -0.61
N ARG A 62 -7.07 -13.34 -1.51
CA ARG A 62 -7.75 -13.96 -2.67
C ARG A 62 -8.09 -12.98 -3.78
N LEU A 63 -7.48 -11.81 -3.81
CA LEU A 63 -7.53 -10.94 -4.98
C LEU A 63 -6.56 -11.49 -6.03
N ALA A 64 -7.10 -11.85 -7.21
CA ALA A 64 -6.33 -12.27 -8.37
C ALA A 64 -6.33 -11.15 -9.40
N LEU A 65 -5.13 -10.70 -9.79
CA LEU A 65 -4.95 -9.69 -10.82
C LEU A 65 -4.23 -10.30 -12.02
N GLN A 66 -4.70 -9.95 -13.22
CA GLN A 66 -4.08 -10.31 -14.49
C GLN A 66 -3.04 -9.25 -14.89
N PRO A 67 -2.08 -9.56 -15.79
CA PRO A 67 -1.18 -8.53 -16.29
C PRO A 67 -1.96 -7.51 -17.13
N CYS A 68 -1.65 -6.23 -16.96
CA CYS A 68 -2.17 -5.17 -17.82
C CYS A 68 -1.56 -5.28 -19.23
N LEU A 69 -2.42 -5.54 -20.23
CA LEU A 69 -2.03 -5.72 -21.64
C LEU A 69 -2.46 -4.54 -22.54
N ASP A 70 -2.79 -3.40 -21.96
CA ASP A 70 -3.11 -2.16 -22.67
C ASP A 70 -2.64 -0.92 -21.87
N ALA A 71 -2.70 0.24 -22.53
CA ALA A 71 -2.28 1.51 -21.95
C ALA A 71 -3.25 2.06 -20.89
N VAL A 72 -4.52 1.64 -20.89
CA VAL A 72 -5.51 2.08 -19.90
C VAL A 72 -5.20 1.45 -18.54
N CYS A 73 -4.95 0.14 -18.52
CA CYS A 73 -4.56 -0.61 -17.33
C CYS A 73 -3.10 -0.34 -16.94
N GLY A 74 -2.17 -0.43 -17.89
CA GLY A 74 -0.74 -0.34 -17.62
C GLY A 74 -0.24 1.09 -17.38
N GLY A 75 -1.02 2.10 -17.81
CA GLY A 75 -0.68 3.52 -17.72
C GLY A 75 0.61 3.86 -18.46
N ALA A 76 1.31 4.89 -17.97
CA ALA A 76 2.56 5.37 -18.58
C ALA A 76 3.72 4.35 -18.63
N GLY A 77 3.59 3.21 -17.93
CA GLY A 77 4.57 2.13 -17.98
C GLY A 77 4.37 1.17 -19.16
N PHE A 78 3.23 1.22 -19.84
CA PHE A 78 2.92 0.37 -20.98
C PHE A 78 3.36 1.05 -22.28
N VAL A 79 4.49 0.62 -22.83
CA VAL A 79 5.07 1.20 -24.04
C VAL A 79 5.38 0.09 -25.04
N LEU A 80 4.74 0.14 -26.20
CA LEU A 80 5.01 -0.76 -27.31
C LEU A 80 6.22 -0.27 -28.12
N PRO A 81 7.02 -1.18 -28.71
CA PRO A 81 8.05 -0.81 -29.68
C PRO A 81 7.50 0.03 -30.85
N ASP A 82 6.35 -0.36 -31.40
CA ASP A 82 5.60 0.42 -32.38
C ASP A 82 4.16 0.68 -31.87
N PRO A 83 3.81 1.94 -31.56
CA PRO A 83 2.49 2.28 -31.04
C PRO A 83 1.37 2.17 -32.08
N ASN A 84 1.67 2.04 -33.36
CA ASN A 84 0.67 1.93 -34.44
C ASN A 84 0.33 0.47 -34.76
N LEU A 85 1.05 -0.49 -34.20
CA LEU A 85 0.80 -1.91 -34.37
C LEU A 85 0.06 -2.48 -33.15
N PRO A 86 -0.78 -3.52 -33.34
CA PRO A 86 -1.41 -4.18 -32.21
C PRO A 86 -0.38 -4.86 -31.31
N LEU A 87 -0.75 -5.09 -30.05
CA LEU A 87 0.03 -5.92 -29.14
C LEU A 87 0.22 -7.33 -29.73
N SER A 88 1.45 -7.79 -29.78
CA SER A 88 1.79 -9.12 -30.29
C SER A 88 3.10 -9.60 -29.69
N PHE A 89 3.06 -10.70 -28.94
CA PHE A 89 4.29 -11.30 -28.41
C PHE A 89 4.95 -12.22 -29.45
N PRO A 90 6.29 -12.18 -29.62
CA PRO A 90 7.25 -11.22 -29.04
C PRO A 90 7.43 -9.94 -29.87
N ARG A 91 6.86 -9.87 -31.08
CA ARG A 91 7.22 -8.89 -32.12
C ARG A 91 6.91 -7.43 -31.78
N ASN A 92 5.80 -7.15 -31.11
CA ASN A 92 5.37 -5.82 -30.69
C ASN A 92 4.76 -5.90 -29.28
N PHE A 93 5.60 -6.14 -28.28
CA PHE A 93 5.22 -6.37 -26.90
C PHE A 93 6.08 -5.50 -25.97
N PRO A 94 5.52 -4.94 -24.87
CA PRO A 94 6.31 -4.12 -23.96
C PRO A 94 7.37 -4.96 -23.24
N VAL A 95 8.51 -4.36 -22.91
CA VAL A 95 9.56 -5.07 -22.16
C VAL A 95 9.16 -5.39 -20.72
N ALA A 96 8.10 -4.75 -20.22
CA ALA A 96 7.50 -5.06 -18.92
C ALA A 96 5.98 -4.91 -18.97
N VAL A 97 5.29 -5.80 -18.27
CA VAL A 97 3.86 -5.74 -17.95
C VAL A 97 3.69 -5.63 -16.44
N VAL A 98 2.54 -5.13 -16.00
CA VAL A 98 2.29 -4.85 -14.58
C VAL A 98 1.03 -5.58 -14.15
N TYR A 99 1.11 -6.36 -13.07
CA TYR A 99 -0.05 -6.98 -12.42
C TYR A 99 -0.72 -6.02 -11.45
N TRP A 100 0.09 -5.27 -10.69
CA TRP A 100 -0.37 -4.17 -9.85
C TRP A 100 0.74 -3.17 -9.61
N ARG A 101 0.36 -1.93 -9.32
CA ARG A 101 1.29 -0.86 -8.95
C ARG A 101 0.63 0.13 -8.01
N ALA A 102 1.29 0.38 -6.88
CA ALA A 102 0.93 1.43 -5.93
C ALA A 102 2.04 2.49 -5.92
N ILE A 103 1.64 3.76 -5.98
CA ILE A 103 2.54 4.92 -5.95
C ILE A 103 2.07 5.82 -4.82
N SER A 104 2.99 6.17 -3.92
CA SER A 104 2.77 7.14 -2.86
C SER A 104 3.87 8.20 -2.88
N LYS A 105 3.49 9.43 -2.55
CA LYS A 105 4.41 10.54 -2.38
C LYS A 105 4.20 11.15 -1.00
N MET A 106 5.29 11.33 -0.27
CA MET A 106 5.32 12.05 0.99
C MET A 106 6.28 13.24 0.87
N THR A 107 5.95 14.35 1.50
CA THR A 107 6.84 15.50 1.63
C THR A 107 6.87 15.92 3.10
N VAL A 108 8.07 16.08 3.65
CA VAL A 108 8.30 16.54 5.03
C VAL A 108 9.39 17.61 4.98
N GLY A 109 9.02 18.86 5.26
CA GLY A 109 9.92 19.99 5.09
C GLY A 109 10.43 20.10 3.64
N THR A 110 11.75 20.14 3.47
CA THR A 110 12.42 20.19 2.15
C THR A 110 12.62 18.82 1.50
N ILE A 111 12.31 17.74 2.22
CA ILE A 111 12.51 16.37 1.74
C ILE A 111 11.23 15.85 1.11
N SER A 112 11.34 15.26 -0.08
CA SER A 112 10.23 14.51 -0.69
C SER A 112 10.66 13.08 -0.99
N VAL A 113 9.77 12.13 -0.70
CA VAL A 113 9.96 10.70 -0.95
C VAL A 113 8.85 10.22 -1.87
N VAL A 114 9.22 9.55 -2.96
CA VAL A 114 8.30 8.79 -3.79
C VAL A 114 8.57 7.31 -3.55
N TYR A 115 7.54 6.61 -3.10
CA TYR A 115 7.51 5.16 -2.93
C TYR A 115 6.69 4.54 -4.05
N VAL A 116 7.25 3.56 -4.74
CA VAL A 116 6.56 2.73 -5.71
C VAL A 116 6.72 1.28 -5.31
N SER A 117 5.60 0.56 -5.28
CA SER A 117 5.57 -0.90 -5.12
C SER A 117 4.78 -1.50 -6.28
N ALA A 118 5.29 -2.57 -6.86
CA ALA A 118 4.67 -3.21 -8.01
C ALA A 118 5.01 -4.70 -8.07
N LEU A 119 4.12 -5.47 -8.71
CA LEU A 119 4.43 -6.79 -9.23
C LEU A 119 4.43 -6.68 -10.76
N GLU A 120 5.58 -7.00 -11.35
CA GLU A 120 5.85 -6.81 -12.77
C GLU A 120 6.22 -8.15 -13.42
N GLY A 121 5.78 -8.34 -14.66
CA GLY A 121 6.36 -9.32 -15.58
C GLY A 121 7.36 -8.61 -16.49
N SER A 122 8.53 -9.21 -16.72
CA SER A 122 9.51 -8.71 -17.69
C SER A 122 10.27 -9.89 -18.28
N PHE A 123 11.39 -9.60 -18.92
CA PHE A 123 12.28 -10.58 -19.53
C PHE A 123 13.66 -10.49 -18.87
N ALA A 124 14.48 -11.52 -19.00
CA ALA A 124 15.85 -11.50 -18.53
C ALA A 124 16.56 -10.21 -18.99
N ASN A 125 17.22 -9.52 -18.04
CA ASN A 125 17.88 -8.22 -18.21
C ASN A 125 16.98 -7.03 -18.59
N GLY A 126 15.68 -7.24 -18.87
CA GLY A 126 14.72 -6.17 -19.13
C GLY A 126 15.03 -5.30 -20.36
N VAL A 127 15.66 -5.88 -21.39
CA VAL A 127 16.08 -5.15 -22.60
C VAL A 127 15.07 -5.31 -23.74
N GLN A 128 14.54 -6.51 -23.95
CA GLN A 128 13.61 -6.82 -25.04
C GLN A 128 12.65 -7.95 -24.65
N ALA A 129 11.52 -8.04 -25.35
CA ALA A 129 10.61 -9.16 -25.22
C ALA A 129 11.18 -10.40 -25.92
N LEU A 130 11.65 -11.38 -25.15
CA LEU A 130 12.23 -12.62 -25.66
C LEU A 130 11.46 -13.85 -25.15
N PRO A 131 10.94 -14.73 -26.02
CA PRO A 131 10.31 -15.98 -25.60
C PRO A 131 11.28 -16.87 -24.83
N GLY A 132 10.84 -17.37 -23.68
CA GLY A 132 11.64 -18.22 -22.79
C GLY A 132 12.31 -17.46 -21.65
N ASP A 133 12.38 -16.13 -21.73
CA ASP A 133 13.06 -15.27 -20.75
C ASP A 133 12.10 -14.62 -19.74
N GLN A 134 10.82 -15.00 -19.74
CA GLN A 134 9.80 -14.39 -18.87
C GLN A 134 10.15 -14.55 -17.39
N VAL A 135 10.08 -13.45 -16.65
CA VAL A 135 10.26 -13.39 -15.21
C VAL A 135 9.17 -12.53 -14.59
N VAL A 136 8.60 -12.98 -13.46
CA VAL A 136 7.68 -12.20 -12.64
C VAL A 136 8.36 -11.88 -11.32
N PHE A 137 8.36 -10.61 -10.93
CA PHE A 137 9.05 -10.16 -9.73
C PHE A 137 8.35 -8.97 -9.07
N SER A 138 8.48 -8.88 -7.75
CA SER A 138 8.09 -7.70 -7.00
C SER A 138 9.20 -6.65 -7.07
N ARG A 139 8.85 -5.38 -7.26
CA ARG A 139 9.78 -4.27 -7.29
C ARG A 139 9.34 -3.18 -6.32
N ILE A 140 10.26 -2.80 -5.45
CA ILE A 140 10.13 -1.59 -4.62
C ILE A 140 11.13 -0.57 -5.14
N ARG A 141 10.65 0.65 -5.39
CA ARG A 141 11.48 1.79 -5.79
C ARG A 141 11.21 2.96 -4.86
N ILE A 142 12.27 3.45 -4.23
CA ILE A 142 12.23 4.61 -3.35
C ILE A 142 13.10 5.70 -3.98
N ARG A 143 12.53 6.89 -4.17
CA ARG A 143 13.26 8.06 -4.64
C ARG A 143 13.15 9.15 -3.59
N ILE A 144 14.28 9.61 -3.08
CA ILE A 144 14.36 10.68 -2.08
C ILE A 144 14.95 11.91 -2.76
N PHE A 145 14.30 13.05 -2.57
CA PHE A 145 14.68 14.35 -3.11
C PHE A 145 14.93 15.32 -1.96
N GLY A 146 15.89 16.23 -2.13
CA GLY A 146 16.23 17.25 -1.13
C GLY A 146 17.02 16.74 0.08
N ALA A 147 17.48 15.48 0.05
CA ALA A 147 18.40 14.95 1.06
C ALA A 147 19.84 15.39 0.78
N THR A 148 20.60 15.66 1.85
CA THR A 148 22.05 15.93 1.77
C THR A 148 22.81 14.62 1.97
N PRO A 149 23.85 14.32 1.16
CA PRO A 149 24.77 13.23 1.46
C PRO A 149 25.36 13.39 2.87
N GLY A 150 25.43 12.29 3.62
CA GLY A 150 26.09 12.24 4.93
C GLY A 150 27.59 12.05 4.83
#